data_AF-A0AA36NXP0-F1
#
_entry.id   AF-A0AA36NXP0-F1
#
_cell.length_a   1.000
_cell.length_b   1.000
_cell.length_c   1.000
_cell.angle_alpha   90.00
_cell.angle_beta   90.00
_cell.angle_gamma   90.00
#
_symmetry.space_group_name_H-M   'P 1'
#
loop_
_entity.id
_entity.type
_entity.pdbx_description
1 polymer ?
#
loop_
_entity_poly.entity_id
_entity_poly.type
_entity_poly.pdbx_seq_one_letter_code
_entity_poly.pdbx_strand_id
1 'polypeptide(L)'
;MKNPYSNIIKVGLYIFITLAILVLVTFIWFKPIRVIFAHHLSLLHCDGQVCVDDPKTQPLANTLYNQALQETQDKVDAFHQQPTMVFCSTPQCANTFGMEKAAAKAVGNLGLLVAPRGWKDFYITHELIHHRQAEEWGNIAMLTKPKWLVEGMAYSLSDDPRPTLSEPFQQWRAQFKRWHQQNPDPNIWYTTEKVK
;
A
#
# COMPACT_ATOMS: atom_id res chain seq x y z
N MET A 1 -15.11 53.06 11.68
CA MET A 1 -14.51 52.02 12.54
C MET A 1 -14.24 50.80 11.67
N LYS A 2 -12.99 50.35 11.51
CA LYS A 2 -12.69 49.12 10.75
C LYS A 2 -13.20 47.93 11.57
N ASN A 3 -14.12 47.14 10.99
CA ASN A 3 -14.67 45.97 11.64
C ASN A 3 -13.56 44.91 11.83
N PRO A 4 -13.11 44.62 13.06
CA PRO A 4 -12.01 43.68 13.32
C PRO A 4 -12.33 42.26 12.83
N TYR A 5 -13.61 41.90 12.72
CA TYR A 5 -14.05 40.61 12.17
C TYR A 5 -13.73 40.46 10.68
N SER A 6 -13.62 41.56 9.92
CA SER A 6 -13.33 41.51 8.47
C SER A 6 -11.93 40.95 8.17
N ASN A 7 -10.94 41.27 9.00
CA ASN A 7 -9.57 40.76 8.82
C ASN A 7 -9.46 39.29 9.23
N ILE A 8 -10.14 38.89 10.32
CA ILE A 8 -10.16 37.49 10.78
C ILE A 8 -10.83 36.59 9.73
N ILE A 9 -11.98 37.02 9.18
CA ILE A 9 -12.69 36.27 8.13
C ILE A 9 -11.83 36.13 6.88
N LYS A 10 -11.12 37.19 6.45
CA LYS A 10 -10.21 37.13 5.30
C LYS A 10 -9.06 36.16 5.52
N VAL A 11 -8.41 36.22 6.68
CA VAL A 11 -7.31 35.30 7.03
C VAL A 11 -7.81 33.86 7.07
N GLY A 12 -8.95 33.58 7.70
CA GLY A 12 -9.56 32.26 7.71
C GLY A 12 -9.89 31.74 6.31
N LEU A 13 -10.44 32.61 5.46
CA LEU A 13 -10.74 32.27 4.07
C LEU A 13 -9.46 31.95 3.26
N TYR A 14 -8.39 32.75 3.42
CA TYR A 14 -7.12 32.48 2.75
C TYR A 14 -6.52 31.15 3.20
N ILE A 15 -6.52 30.86 4.51
CA ILE A 15 -6.04 29.58 5.04
C ILE A 15 -6.85 28.42 4.44
N PHE A 16 -8.18 28.52 4.43
CA PHE A 16 -9.03 27.50 3.86
C PHE A 16 -8.75 27.26 2.37
N ILE A 17 -8.66 28.34 1.58
CA ILE A 17 -8.34 28.25 0.14
C ILE A 17 -6.96 27.61 -0.06
N THR A 18 -5.95 28.02 0.71
CA THR A 18 -4.60 27.45 0.62
C THR A 18 -4.61 25.96 0.95
N LEU A 19 -5.31 25.53 1.99
CA LEU A 19 -5.45 24.12 2.36
C LEU A 19 -6.19 23.33 1.26
N ALA A 20 -7.28 23.87 0.72
CA ALA A 20 -8.01 23.22 -0.37
C ALA A 20 -7.14 23.05 -1.62
N ILE A 21 -6.37 24.08 -1.98
CA ILE A 21 -5.41 24.00 -3.10
C ILE A 21 -4.34 22.94 -2.83
N LEU A 22 -3.77 22.89 -1.62
CA LEU A 22 -2.77 21.88 -1.25
C LEU A 22 -3.32 20.46 -1.42
N VAL A 23 -4.52 20.21 -0.90
CA VAL A 23 -5.19 18.91 -1.05
C VAL A 23 -5.38 18.56 -2.53
N LEU A 24 -5.91 19.48 -3.34
CA LEU A 24 -6.11 19.26 -4.78
C LEU A 24 -4.79 18.96 -5.50
N VAL A 25 -3.73 19.71 -5.21
CA VAL A 25 -2.40 19.48 -5.77
C VAL A 25 -1.89 18.09 -5.39
N THR A 26 -2.02 17.68 -4.11
CA THR A 26 -1.65 16.33 -3.68
C THR A 26 -2.41 15.25 -4.46
N PHE A 27 -3.72 15.40 -4.69
CA PHE A 27 -4.51 14.45 -5.48
C PHE A 27 -4.12 14.37 -6.96
N ILE A 28 -3.69 15.48 -7.54
CA ILE A 28 -3.26 15.54 -8.94
C ILE A 28 -1.90 14.85 -9.10
N TRP A 29 -0.94 15.16 -8.21
CA TRP A 29 0.44 14.73 -8.34
C TRP A 29 0.71 13.37 -7.72
N PHE A 30 0.07 13.04 -6.59
CA PHE A 30 0.26 11.77 -5.89
C PHE A 30 -0.88 10.80 -6.22
N LYS A 31 -0.93 10.35 -7.47
CA LYS A 31 -1.97 9.47 -8.01
C LYS A 31 -2.33 8.23 -7.15
N PRO A 32 -1.38 7.54 -6.47
CA PRO A 32 -1.72 6.33 -5.71
C PRO A 32 -2.77 6.54 -4.62
N ILE A 33 -2.87 7.75 -4.04
CA ILE A 33 -3.85 8.04 -2.97
C ILE A 33 -5.31 7.94 -3.43
N ARG A 34 -5.56 7.91 -4.73
CA ARG A 34 -6.89 7.72 -5.32
C ARG A 34 -7.53 6.39 -4.90
N VAL A 35 -6.74 5.43 -4.41
CA VAL A 35 -7.24 4.15 -3.86
C VAL A 35 -8.26 4.35 -2.73
N ILE A 36 -8.13 5.41 -1.93
CA ILE A 36 -9.10 5.75 -0.86
C ILE A 36 -10.52 5.96 -1.42
N PHE A 37 -10.61 6.42 -2.67
CA PHE A 37 -11.87 6.72 -3.34
C PHE A 37 -12.28 5.64 -4.34
N ALA A 38 -11.69 4.44 -4.26
CA ALA A 38 -11.92 3.38 -5.24
C ALA A 38 -13.42 3.12 -5.49
N HIS A 39 -14.22 3.01 -4.44
CA HIS A 39 -15.68 2.83 -4.51
C HIS A 39 -16.46 3.99 -5.16
N HIS A 40 -15.83 5.14 -5.35
CA HIS A 40 -16.43 6.33 -5.95
C HIS A 40 -15.89 6.62 -7.36
N LEU A 41 -14.93 5.85 -7.85
CA LEU A 41 -14.39 6.00 -9.21
C LEU A 41 -15.29 5.24 -10.19
N SER A 42 -15.93 5.96 -11.11
CA SER A 42 -16.82 5.38 -12.12
C SER A 42 -16.16 4.39 -13.08
N LEU A 43 -14.82 4.40 -13.16
CA LEU A 43 -14.04 3.43 -13.94
C LEU A 43 -13.90 2.07 -13.25
N LEU A 44 -14.29 1.96 -11.98
CA LEU A 44 -14.16 0.74 -11.19
C LEU A 44 -15.54 0.14 -10.89
N HIS A 45 -15.57 -1.19 -10.88
CA HIS A 45 -16.61 -1.99 -10.28
C HIS A 45 -16.06 -2.60 -8.99
N CYS A 46 -16.76 -2.41 -7.87
CA CYS A 46 -16.32 -2.90 -6.57
C CYS A 46 -17.32 -3.87 -5.97
N ASP A 47 -16.79 -4.99 -5.47
CA ASP A 47 -17.48 -5.97 -4.64
C ASP A 47 -16.73 -6.08 -3.31
N GLY A 48 -17.34 -5.58 -2.23
CA GLY A 48 -16.66 -5.43 -0.94
C GLY A 48 -15.38 -4.61 -1.03
N GLN A 49 -14.25 -5.21 -0.64
CA GLN A 49 -12.93 -4.57 -0.65
C GLN A 49 -12.16 -4.74 -1.98
N VAL A 50 -12.74 -5.43 -2.96
CA VAL A 50 -12.08 -5.72 -4.24
C VAL A 50 -12.72 -4.91 -5.35
N CYS A 51 -11.92 -4.04 -5.96
CA CYS A 51 -12.34 -3.21 -7.08
C CYS A 51 -11.57 -3.58 -8.35
N VAL A 52 -12.27 -3.69 -9.49
CA VAL A 52 -11.71 -4.03 -10.81
C VAL A 52 -12.10 -3.00 -11.86
N ASP A 53 -11.30 -2.82 -12.92
CA ASP A 53 -11.68 -1.99 -14.09
C ASP A 53 -12.53 -2.74 -15.12
N ASP A 54 -12.46 -4.07 -15.16
CA ASP A 54 -13.34 -4.93 -15.96
C ASP A 54 -14.11 -5.90 -15.03
N PRO A 55 -15.45 -5.77 -14.91
CA PRO A 55 -16.27 -6.65 -14.08
C PRO A 55 -16.07 -8.15 -14.35
N LYS A 56 -15.67 -8.54 -15.56
CA LYS A 56 -15.39 -9.95 -15.91
C LYS A 56 -14.23 -10.53 -15.12
N THR A 57 -13.35 -9.68 -14.60
CA THR A 57 -12.16 -10.07 -13.86
C THR A 57 -12.40 -10.16 -12.34
N GLN A 58 -13.57 -9.73 -11.86
CA GLN A 58 -13.94 -9.76 -10.43
C GLN A 58 -13.76 -11.14 -9.77
N PRO A 59 -14.17 -12.28 -10.36
CA PRO A 59 -14.01 -13.59 -9.71
C PRO A 59 -12.55 -13.97 -9.49
N LEU A 60 -11.67 -13.63 -10.45
CA LEU A 60 -10.23 -13.85 -10.31
C LEU A 60 -9.63 -12.92 -9.26
N ALA A 61 -9.99 -11.63 -9.28
CA ALA A 61 -9.51 -10.67 -8.29
C ALA A 61 -9.91 -11.07 -6.86
N ASN A 62 -11.16 -11.52 -6.66
CA ASN A 62 -11.63 -12.03 -5.36
C ASN A 62 -10.84 -13.27 -4.91
N THR A 63 -10.54 -14.19 -5.83
CA THR A 63 -9.71 -15.37 -5.52
C THR A 63 -8.31 -14.95 -5.06
N LEU A 64 -7.63 -14.12 -5.85
CA LEU A 64 -6.28 -13.63 -5.54
C LEU A 64 -6.25 -12.84 -4.22
N TYR A 65 -7.28 -11.99 -3.99
CA TYR A 65 -7.44 -11.24 -2.75
C TYR A 65 -7.51 -12.16 -1.54
N ASN A 66 -8.45 -13.12 -1.54
CA ASN A 66 -8.69 -13.99 -0.39
C ASN A 66 -7.49 -14.90 -0.10
N GLN A 67 -6.84 -15.44 -1.14
CA GLN A 67 -5.65 -16.27 -1.00
C GLN A 67 -4.49 -15.47 -0.39
N ALA A 68 -4.14 -14.34 -0.99
CA ALA A 68 -3.04 -13.53 -0.51
C ALA A 68 -3.31 -12.94 0.89
N LEU A 69 -4.57 -12.62 1.22
CA LEU A 69 -4.96 -12.20 2.57
C LEU A 69 -4.70 -13.32 3.58
N GLN A 70 -5.15 -14.55 3.30
CA GLN A 70 -4.90 -15.70 4.17
C GLN A 70 -3.40 -15.98 4.33
N GLU A 71 -2.66 -16.07 3.22
CA GLU A 71 -1.21 -16.31 3.23
C GLU A 71 -0.44 -15.25 4.01
N THR A 72 -0.86 -13.98 3.92
CA THR A 72 -0.22 -12.90 4.66
C THR A 72 -0.49 -13.06 6.16
N GLN A 73 -1.74 -13.32 6.55
CA GLN A 73 -2.12 -13.50 7.96
C GLN A 73 -1.38 -14.66 8.62
N ASP A 74 -1.20 -15.77 7.89
CA ASP A 74 -0.47 -16.93 8.37
C ASP A 74 1.01 -16.63 8.69
N LYS A 75 1.56 -15.56 8.10
CA LYS A 75 2.98 -15.19 8.24
C LYS A 75 3.23 -14.00 9.15
N VAL A 76 2.30 -13.05 9.20
CA VAL A 76 2.48 -11.77 9.89
C VAL A 76 1.25 -11.31 10.69
N ASP A 77 0.38 -12.26 11.06
CA ASP A 77 -0.83 -12.05 11.88
C ASP A 77 -1.95 -11.25 11.17
N ALA A 78 -3.13 -11.23 11.79
CA ALA A 78 -4.36 -10.62 11.30
C ALA A 78 -4.20 -9.12 10.97
N PHE A 79 -4.88 -8.65 9.92
CA PHE A 79 -4.94 -7.23 9.58
C PHE A 79 -5.77 -6.45 10.61
N HIS A 80 -5.37 -5.21 10.92
CA HIS A 80 -6.23 -4.32 11.73
C HIS A 80 -7.49 -3.95 10.95
N GLN A 81 -7.34 -3.71 9.65
CA GLN A 81 -8.43 -3.52 8.72
C GLN A 81 -8.14 -4.23 7.40
N GLN A 82 -9.13 -4.96 6.88
CA GLN A 82 -8.99 -5.58 5.56
C GLN A 82 -8.77 -4.50 4.47
N PRO A 83 -7.69 -4.58 3.68
CA PRO A 83 -7.34 -3.54 2.74
C PRO A 83 -8.30 -3.50 1.56
N THR A 84 -8.66 -2.30 1.11
CA THR A 84 -9.26 -2.11 -0.22
C THR A 84 -8.19 -2.30 -1.28
N MET A 85 -8.47 -3.12 -2.29
CA MET A 85 -7.56 -3.47 -3.36
C MET A 85 -8.15 -3.15 -4.72
N VAL A 86 -7.41 -2.39 -5.53
CA VAL A 86 -7.76 -2.11 -6.92
C VAL A 86 -6.93 -2.98 -7.84
N PHE A 87 -7.60 -3.85 -8.59
CA PHE A 87 -7.03 -4.73 -9.59
C PHE A 87 -7.28 -4.16 -10.98
N CYS A 88 -6.24 -3.59 -11.58
CA CYS A 88 -6.28 -3.10 -12.94
C CYS A 88 -5.90 -4.21 -13.93
N SER A 89 -6.81 -4.55 -14.84
CA SER A 89 -6.56 -5.42 -15.99
C SER A 89 -5.92 -4.66 -17.16
N THR A 90 -6.09 -3.34 -17.22
CA THR A 90 -5.54 -2.48 -18.28
C THR A 90 -4.42 -1.53 -17.81
N PRO A 91 -3.46 -1.16 -18.69
CA PRO A 91 -2.51 -0.09 -18.40
C PRO A 91 -3.18 1.27 -18.11
N GLN A 92 -4.32 1.55 -18.74
CA GLN A 92 -5.08 2.79 -18.56
C GLN A 92 -5.60 2.91 -17.12
N CYS A 93 -6.17 1.84 -16.56
CA CYS A 93 -6.52 1.79 -15.14
C CYS A 93 -5.27 2.00 -14.27
N ALA A 94 -4.18 1.27 -14.53
CA ALA A 94 -2.95 1.38 -13.73
C ALA A 94 -2.37 2.81 -13.72
N ASN A 95 -2.41 3.51 -14.86
CA ASN A 95 -1.92 4.88 -15.01
C ASN A 95 -2.77 5.91 -14.25
N THR A 96 -4.05 5.61 -13.99
CA THR A 96 -4.90 6.43 -13.10
C THR A 96 -4.34 6.47 -11.68
N PHE A 97 -3.65 5.41 -11.25
CA PHE A 97 -3.05 5.30 -9.93
C PHE A 97 -1.53 5.51 -9.91
N GLY A 98 -0.90 5.82 -11.05
CA GLY A 98 0.56 6.03 -11.12
C GLY A 98 1.38 4.75 -11.02
N MET A 99 0.85 3.66 -11.58
CA MET A 99 1.44 2.32 -11.53
C MET A 99 2.21 1.94 -12.80
N GLU A 100 2.69 2.92 -13.59
CA GLU A 100 3.29 2.72 -14.91
C GLU A 100 4.47 1.71 -14.89
N LYS A 101 5.24 1.69 -13.79
CA LYS A 101 6.46 0.87 -13.64
C LYS A 101 6.33 -0.26 -12.62
N ALA A 102 5.35 -0.19 -11.73
CA ALA A 102 5.17 -1.15 -10.64
C ALA A 102 4.25 -2.31 -11.06
N ALA A 103 4.44 -3.48 -10.45
CA ALA A 103 3.54 -4.63 -10.64
C ALA A 103 2.37 -4.54 -9.65
N ALA A 104 2.66 -4.26 -8.38
CA ALA A 104 1.71 -3.93 -7.34
C ALA A 104 2.32 -2.87 -6.42
N LYS A 105 1.50 -2.26 -5.56
CA LYS A 105 1.94 -1.27 -4.58
C LYS A 105 0.95 -1.13 -3.43
N ALA A 106 1.43 -1.25 -2.19
CA ALA A 106 0.75 -0.75 -1.01
C ALA A 106 0.85 0.77 -0.92
N VAL A 107 -0.27 1.41 -0.63
CA VAL A 107 -0.36 2.85 -0.36
C VAL A 107 -0.43 3.04 1.15
N GLY A 108 0.68 2.72 1.82
CA GLY A 108 0.68 2.62 3.28
C GLY A 108 -0.36 1.59 3.74
N ASN A 109 -1.10 1.93 4.79
CA ASN A 109 -2.26 1.16 5.25
C ASN A 109 -3.61 1.63 4.66
N LEU A 110 -3.60 2.41 3.57
CA LEU A 110 -4.84 2.98 2.99
C LEU A 110 -5.48 2.07 1.95
N GLY A 111 -4.72 1.16 1.37
CA GLY A 111 -5.15 0.26 0.32
C GLY A 111 -3.99 -0.22 -0.55
N LEU A 112 -4.32 -0.97 -1.58
CA LEU A 112 -3.36 -1.65 -2.44
C LEU A 112 -3.77 -1.53 -3.90
N LEU A 113 -2.78 -1.41 -4.77
CA LEU A 113 -2.94 -1.25 -6.21
C LEU A 113 -2.24 -2.40 -6.91
N VAL A 114 -2.93 -3.08 -7.82
CA VAL A 114 -2.40 -4.20 -8.61
C VAL A 114 -2.49 -3.84 -10.08
N ALA A 115 -1.34 -3.66 -10.73
CA ALA A 115 -1.25 -3.39 -12.17
C ALA A 115 -1.39 -4.70 -12.95
N PRO A 116 -1.60 -4.68 -14.28
CA PRO A 116 -1.87 -5.90 -15.07
C PRO A 116 -0.81 -7.00 -14.90
N ARG A 117 0.46 -6.63 -14.74
CA ARG A 117 1.58 -7.58 -14.54
C ARG A 117 1.63 -8.18 -13.12
N GLY A 118 0.94 -7.57 -12.16
CA GLY A 118 0.96 -7.91 -10.73
C GLY A 118 -0.15 -8.85 -10.28
N TRP A 119 -0.99 -9.37 -11.18
CA TRP A 119 -2.01 -10.38 -10.89
C TRP A 119 -1.36 -11.74 -10.60
N LYS A 120 -0.55 -11.80 -9.54
CA LYS A 120 0.19 -12.97 -9.08
C LYS A 120 0.26 -12.93 -7.56
N ASP A 121 0.05 -14.06 -6.92
CA ASP A 121 -0.05 -14.18 -5.46
C ASP A 121 1.15 -13.54 -4.76
N PHE A 122 2.37 -13.91 -5.14
CA PHE A 122 3.57 -13.39 -4.48
C PHE A 122 3.74 -11.86 -4.61
N TYR A 123 3.26 -11.22 -5.69
CA TYR A 123 3.28 -9.75 -5.76
C TYR A 123 2.26 -9.13 -4.82
N ILE A 124 1.11 -9.76 -4.66
CA ILE A 124 0.04 -9.26 -3.80
C ILE A 124 0.43 -9.47 -2.33
N THR A 125 0.88 -10.66 -1.96
CA THR A 125 1.37 -11.00 -0.62
C THR A 125 2.53 -10.08 -0.22
N HIS A 126 3.46 -9.78 -1.13
CA HIS A 126 4.54 -8.80 -0.90
C HIS A 126 4.00 -7.44 -0.46
N GLU A 127 3.03 -6.89 -1.19
CA GLU A 127 2.47 -5.60 -0.86
C GLU A 127 1.53 -5.64 0.36
N LEU A 128 0.85 -6.76 0.61
CA LEU A 128 0.05 -6.93 1.83
C LEU A 128 0.94 -6.95 3.08
N ILE A 129 2.16 -7.48 2.98
CA ILE A 129 3.16 -7.35 4.05
C ILE A 129 3.53 -5.87 4.26
N HIS A 130 3.74 -5.09 3.19
CA HIS A 130 3.95 -3.63 3.33
C HIS A 130 2.75 -2.90 3.96
N HIS A 131 1.53 -3.34 3.65
CA HIS A 131 0.32 -2.82 4.28
C HIS A 131 0.34 -3.09 5.79
N ARG A 132 0.60 -4.34 6.22
CA ARG A 132 0.72 -4.68 7.64
C ARG A 132 1.85 -3.90 8.32
N GLN A 133 3.01 -3.78 7.70
CA GLN A 133 4.11 -2.95 8.22
C GLN A 133 3.66 -1.49 8.47
N ALA A 134 2.83 -0.94 7.59
CA ALA A 134 2.29 0.40 7.75
C ALA A 134 1.19 0.48 8.82
N GLU A 135 0.40 -0.58 9.04
CA GLU A 135 -0.54 -0.68 10.16
C GLU A 135 0.19 -0.71 11.51
N GLU A 136 1.29 -1.46 11.60
CA GLU A 136 2.02 -1.69 12.85
C GLU A 136 2.95 -0.55 13.23
N TRP A 137 3.73 -0.05 12.26
CA TRP A 137 4.71 1.01 12.53
C TRP A 137 4.13 2.40 12.27
N GLY A 138 3.08 2.50 11.46
CA GLY A 138 2.53 3.76 10.97
C GLY A 138 3.22 4.24 9.69
N ASN A 139 2.45 4.90 8.82
CA ASN A 139 2.90 5.39 7.51
C ASN A 139 4.12 6.31 7.55
N ILE A 140 4.26 7.11 8.61
CA ILE A 140 5.39 8.04 8.76
C ILE A 140 6.64 7.30 9.23
N ALA A 141 6.52 6.38 10.20
CA ALA A 141 7.67 5.63 10.70
C ALA A 141 8.24 4.68 9.65
N MET A 142 7.41 4.17 8.74
CA MET A 142 7.85 3.41 7.57
C MET A 142 8.91 4.12 6.72
N LEU A 143 8.94 5.47 6.73
CA LEU A 143 9.93 6.24 5.97
C LEU A 143 11.33 6.19 6.57
N THR A 144 11.45 5.92 7.87
CA THR A 144 12.73 5.90 8.59
C THR A 144 13.23 4.48 8.86
N LYS A 145 12.37 3.46 8.72
CA LYS A 145 12.77 2.05 8.90
C LYS A 145 13.84 1.62 7.90
N PRO A 146 14.80 0.77 8.30
CA PRO A 146 15.82 0.26 7.39
C PRO A 146 15.21 -0.48 6.21
N LYS A 147 15.68 -0.19 4.99
CA LYS A 147 15.15 -0.82 3.77
C LYS A 147 15.33 -2.34 3.75
N TRP A 148 16.39 -2.84 4.36
CA TRP A 148 16.59 -4.28 4.51
C TRP A 148 15.48 -4.94 5.34
N LEU A 149 14.91 -4.22 6.31
CA LEU A 149 13.80 -4.71 7.10
C LEU A 149 12.50 -4.60 6.30
N VAL A 150 12.19 -3.42 5.76
CA VAL A 150 10.94 -3.15 5.03
C VAL A 150 10.79 -4.06 3.82
N GLU A 151 11.72 -3.97 2.86
CA GLU A 151 11.67 -4.72 1.61
C GLU A 151 12.12 -6.17 1.83
N GLY A 152 13.15 -6.39 2.65
CA GLY A 152 13.66 -7.73 2.89
C GLY A 152 12.63 -8.64 3.56
N MET A 153 11.80 -8.11 4.47
CA MET A 153 10.66 -8.82 5.05
C MET A 153 9.65 -9.19 3.99
N ALA A 154 9.19 -8.21 3.20
CA ALA A 154 8.20 -8.43 2.15
C ALA A 154 8.67 -9.47 1.13
N TYR A 155 9.90 -9.37 0.63
CA TYR A 155 10.49 -10.35 -0.30
C TYR A 155 10.75 -11.74 0.33
N SER A 156 10.92 -11.82 1.64
CA SER A 156 11.23 -13.09 2.31
C SER A 156 9.98 -13.88 2.67
N LEU A 157 8.88 -13.18 2.97
CA LEU A 157 7.63 -13.78 3.44
C LEU A 157 6.57 -13.85 2.31
N SER A 158 6.78 -13.22 1.17
CA SER A 158 5.83 -13.28 0.05
C SER A 158 5.86 -14.56 -0.79
N ASP A 159 6.71 -15.54 -0.44
CA ASP A 159 7.00 -16.73 -1.25
C ASP A 159 7.38 -16.40 -2.71
N ASP A 160 8.08 -15.27 -2.90
CA ASP A 160 8.58 -14.85 -4.21
C ASP A 160 9.44 -15.96 -4.86
N PRO A 161 9.00 -16.52 -6.00
CA PRO A 161 9.65 -17.68 -6.61
C PRO A 161 10.95 -17.31 -7.32
N ARG A 162 11.27 -16.01 -7.45
CA ARG A 162 12.47 -15.57 -8.16
C ARG A 162 13.72 -16.01 -7.38
N PRO A 163 14.63 -16.79 -8.02
CA PRO A 163 15.83 -17.26 -7.34
C PRO A 163 16.76 -16.09 -6.99
N THR A 164 16.83 -15.10 -7.88
CA THR A 164 17.64 -13.90 -7.72
C THR A 164 16.80 -12.67 -8.00
N LEU A 165 16.90 -11.68 -7.11
CA LEU A 165 16.31 -10.36 -7.27
C LEU A 165 17.36 -9.37 -7.79
N SER A 166 16.92 -8.25 -8.36
CA SER A 166 17.83 -7.14 -8.65
C SER A 166 18.36 -6.54 -7.36
N GLU A 167 19.61 -6.08 -7.35
CA GLU A 167 20.14 -5.37 -6.20
C GLU A 167 19.47 -4.00 -6.02
N PRO A 168 19.27 -3.53 -4.77
CA PRO A 168 19.73 -4.13 -3.50
C PRO A 168 18.79 -5.15 -2.86
N PHE A 169 17.69 -5.54 -3.52
CA PHE A 169 16.64 -6.39 -2.92
C PHE A 169 17.13 -7.79 -2.57
N GLN A 170 18.08 -8.34 -3.34
CA GLN A 170 18.67 -9.65 -3.04
C GLN A 170 19.40 -9.63 -1.70
N GLN A 171 20.24 -8.61 -1.48
CA GLN A 171 20.96 -8.42 -0.21
C GLN A 171 20.00 -8.19 0.96
N TRP A 172 18.98 -7.36 0.77
CA TRP A 172 17.98 -7.08 1.79
C TRP A 172 17.17 -8.31 2.18
N ARG A 173 16.73 -9.10 1.19
CA ARG A 173 16.08 -10.41 1.42
C ARG A 173 16.98 -11.33 2.24
N ALA A 174 18.26 -11.45 1.87
CA ALA A 174 19.21 -12.30 2.60
C ALA A 174 19.46 -11.81 4.03
N GLN A 175 19.58 -10.49 4.23
CA GLN A 175 19.78 -9.88 5.53
C GLN A 175 18.59 -10.10 6.45
N PHE A 176 17.37 -9.87 5.96
CA PHE A 176 16.16 -10.13 6.73
C PHE A 176 16.03 -11.59 7.11
N LYS A 177 16.23 -12.53 6.17
CA LYS A 177 16.16 -13.98 6.47
C LYS A 177 17.10 -14.37 7.61
N ARG A 178 18.35 -13.88 7.58
CA ARG A 178 19.33 -14.15 8.63
C ARG A 178 18.89 -13.57 9.96
N TRP A 179 18.44 -12.32 9.96
CA TRP A 179 17.97 -11.65 11.18
C TRP A 179 16.74 -12.38 11.76
N HIS A 180 15.76 -12.74 10.95
CA HIS A 180 14.53 -13.42 11.37
C HIS A 180 14.83 -14.80 11.98
N GLN A 181 15.77 -15.56 11.41
CA GLN A 181 16.22 -16.83 11.97
C GLN A 181 16.90 -16.69 13.34
N GLN A 182 17.59 -15.57 13.59
CA GLN A 182 18.28 -15.29 14.84
C GLN A 182 17.36 -14.68 15.91
N ASN A 183 16.19 -14.20 15.52
CA ASN A 183 15.21 -13.54 16.39
C ASN A 183 13.83 -14.21 16.22
N PRO A 184 13.69 -15.52 16.52
CA PRO A 184 12.41 -16.19 16.41
C PRO A 184 11.45 -15.61 17.44
N ASP A 185 10.41 -14.92 16.98
CA ASP A 185 9.35 -14.38 17.82
C ASP A 185 8.00 -14.78 17.23
N PRO A 186 7.09 -15.38 18.03
CA PRO A 186 5.73 -15.66 17.57
C PRO A 186 4.97 -14.38 17.16
N ASN A 187 5.37 -13.22 17.66
CA ASN A 187 4.92 -11.91 17.20
C ASN A 187 6.09 -11.13 16.58
N ILE A 188 6.23 -11.24 15.26
CA ILE A 188 7.28 -10.56 14.50
C ILE A 188 7.26 -9.03 14.67
N TRP A 189 6.13 -8.43 15.02
CA TRP A 189 6.00 -6.99 15.18
C TRP A 189 6.76 -6.47 16.40
N TYR A 190 6.78 -7.23 17.49
CA TYR A 190 7.49 -6.85 18.72
C TYR A 190 9.02 -6.72 18.53
N THR A 191 9.61 -7.63 17.76
CA THR A 191 11.06 -7.60 17.48
C THR A 191 11.42 -6.55 16.42
N THR A 192 10.59 -6.41 15.39
CA THR A 192 10.84 -5.46 14.29
C THR A 192 10.60 -4.00 14.68
N GLU A 193 9.75 -3.72 15.68
CA GLU A 193 9.54 -2.38 16.22
C GLU A 193 10.85 -1.76 16.74
N LYS A 194 11.69 -2.58 17.39
CA LYS A 194 12.95 -2.16 18.03
C LYS A 194 14.10 -1.91 17.05
N VAL A 195 13.96 -2.36 15.80
CA VAL A 195 14.96 -2.16 14.75
C VAL A 195 14.86 -0.73 14.24
N LYS A 196 15.99 -0.02 14.30
CA LYS A 196 16.15 1.39 13.87
C LYS A 196 17.03 1.47 12.64
#